data_AF-A0A5D4SVU8-F1
#
_entry.id   AF-A0A5D4SVU8-F1
#
_cell.length_a   1.000
_cell.length_b   1.000
_cell.length_c   1.000
_cell.angle_alpha   90.00
_cell.angle_beta   90.00
_cell.angle_gamma   90.00
#
_symmetry.space_group_name_H-M   'P 1'
#
loop_
_entity.id
_entity.type
_entity.pdbx_description
1 polymer ?
#
loop_
_entity_poly.entity_id
_entity_poly.type
_entity_poly.pdbx_seq_one_letter_code
_entity_poly.pdbx_strand_id
1 'polypeptide(L)' 'MADIQHPDITKTEKTGYPNQVAQPEHFGSDYFGNEILVGDSIIVDSSNGEIILESSLEDYLLEVKGFQFKIAD' A
#
# COMPACT_ATOMS: atom_id res chain seq x y z
N MET A 1 -27.83 34.70 -14.41
CA MET A 1 -27.17 33.68 -15.24
C MET A 1 -27.43 32.37 -14.51
N ALA A 2 -28.18 31.44 -15.10
CA ALA A 2 -28.50 30.20 -14.42
C ALA A 2 -27.22 29.37 -14.30
N ASP A 3 -26.89 28.94 -13.09
CA ASP A 3 -25.73 28.11 -12.80
C ASP A 3 -25.80 26.83 -13.66
N ILE A 4 -24.91 26.76 -14.66
CA ILE A 4 -24.69 25.59 -15.53
C ILE A 4 -23.94 24.46 -14.81
N GLN A 5 -23.59 24.66 -13.53
CA GLN A 5 -22.88 23.67 -12.75
C GLN A 5 -23.81 22.56 -12.28
N HIS A 6 -23.29 21.34 -12.31
CA HIS A 6 -23.94 20.19 -11.71
C HIS A 6 -24.09 20.43 -10.19
N PRO A 7 -25.26 20.13 -9.58
CA PRO A 7 -25.51 20.41 -8.17
C PRO A 7 -24.48 19.79 -7.22
N ASP A 8 -23.84 18.69 -7.62
CA ASP A 8 -22.77 18.06 -6.84
C ASP A 8 -21.50 18.90 -6.78
N ILE A 9 -21.15 19.63 -7.85
CA ILE A 9 -19.98 20.51 -7.88
C ILE A 9 -20.21 21.67 -6.91
N THR A 10 -21.36 22.34 -7.01
CA THR A 10 -21.74 23.45 -6.12
C THR A 10 -21.79 23.00 -4.65
N LYS A 11 -22.24 21.77 -4.40
CA LYS A 11 -22.25 21.18 -3.07
C LYS A 11 -20.83 20.93 -2.56
N THR A 12 -19.95 20.33 -3.37
CA THR A 12 -18.54 20.10 -3.01
C THR A 12 -17.77 21.40 -2.76
N GLU A 13 -17.97 22.43 -3.58
CA GLU A 13 -17.34 23.75 -3.35
C GLU A 13 -17.83 24.40 -2.05
N LYS A 14 -19.10 24.18 -1.67
CA LYS A 14 -19.71 24.77 -0.48
C LYS A 14 -19.46 23.98 0.81
N THR A 15 -19.42 22.65 0.74
CA THR A 15 -19.32 21.76 1.92
C THR A 15 -18.00 21.02 2.02
N GLY A 16 -17.10 21.19 1.05
CA GLY A 16 -15.96 20.29 0.86
C GLY A 16 -16.40 18.92 0.33
N TYR A 17 -15.43 18.02 0.14
CA TYR A 17 -15.69 16.63 -0.24
C TYR A 17 -16.32 15.86 0.93
N PRO A 18 -17.55 15.36 0.81
CA PRO A 18 -18.13 14.51 1.84
C PRO A 18 -17.37 13.19 1.84
N ASN A 19 -16.91 12.79 3.04
CA ASN A 19 -16.20 11.54 3.30
C ASN A 19 -14.71 11.57 2.92
N GLN A 20 -13.90 12.26 3.75
CA GLN A 20 -12.54 11.80 3.99
C GLN A 20 -12.65 10.48 4.76
N VAL A 21 -12.93 9.38 4.05
CA VAL A 21 -12.67 8.03 4.60
C VAL A 21 -11.22 8.08 5.04
N ALA A 22 -10.96 7.86 6.33
CA ALA A 22 -9.61 7.88 6.86
C ALA A 22 -8.78 6.92 6.02
N GLN A 23 -7.91 7.49 5.18
CA GLN A 23 -6.96 6.70 4.42
C GLN A 23 -6.01 6.08 5.45
N PRO A 24 -5.72 4.78 5.36
CA PRO A 24 -4.71 4.17 6.20
C PRO A 24 -3.41 4.99 6.10
N GLU A 25 -2.73 5.18 7.21
CA GLU A 25 -1.50 5.97 7.22
C GLU A 25 -0.44 5.26 6.38
N HIS A 26 0.11 5.94 5.38
CA HIS A 26 1.09 5.38 4.48
C HIS A 26 2.44 5.25 5.20
N PHE A 27 2.93 4.01 5.37
CA PHE A 27 4.22 3.75 6.00
C PHE A 27 5.37 3.80 4.98
N GLY A 28 5.16 3.25 3.79
CA GLY A 28 6.21 3.17 2.77
C GLY A 28 5.83 2.28 1.59
N SER A 29 6.84 1.78 0.89
CA SER A 29 6.66 0.79 -0.17
C SER A 29 7.60 -0.39 0.05
N ASP A 30 7.14 -1.58 -0.32
CA ASP A 30 7.92 -2.82 -0.36
C ASP A 30 9.00 -2.74 -1.46
N TYR A 31 10.01 -3.59 -1.38
CA TYR A 31 10.94 -3.94 -2.45
C TYR A 31 10.28 -4.09 -3.83
N PHE A 32 9.10 -4.70 -3.91
CA PHE A 32 8.35 -4.87 -5.17
C PHE A 32 7.53 -3.64 -5.59
N GLY A 33 7.57 -2.55 -4.81
CA GLY A 33 6.78 -1.34 -5.05
C GLY A 33 5.33 -1.42 -4.58
N ASN A 34 4.97 -2.44 -3.82
CA ASN A 34 3.65 -2.54 -3.18
C ASN A 34 3.55 -1.52 -2.05
N GLU A 35 2.39 -0.89 -1.90
CA GLU A 35 2.15 0.08 -0.83
C GLU A 35 2.08 -0.63 0.53
N ILE A 36 2.80 -0.08 1.51
CA ILE A 36 2.80 -0.54 2.90
C ILE A 36 2.04 0.48 3.74
N LEU A 37 1.01 0.01 4.41
CA LEU A 37 0.18 0.80 5.31
C LEU A 37 0.55 0.52 6.77
N VAL A 38 0.34 1.51 7.64
CA VAL A 38 0.53 1.34 9.07
C VAL A 38 -0.43 0.26 9.59
N GLY A 39 0.14 -0.80 10.16
CA GLY A 39 -0.59 -1.98 10.64
C GLY A 39 -0.38 -3.23 9.80
N ASP A 40 0.23 -3.10 8.60
CA ASP A 40 0.58 -4.26 7.79
C ASP A 40 1.75 -5.05 8.38
N SER A 41 1.73 -6.36 8.17
CA SER A 41 2.84 -7.25 8.50
C SER A 41 3.99 -7.04 7.51
N ILE A 42 5.11 -6.53 8.01
CA ILE A 42 6.34 -6.33 7.23
C ILE A 42 7.49 -7.15 7.79
N ILE A 43 8.39 -7.54 6.90
CA ILE A 43 9.65 -8.21 7.17
C ILE A 43 10.77 -7.27 6.75
N VAL A 44 11.73 -7.05 7.64
CA VAL A 44 12.90 -6.23 7.36
C VAL A 44 14.10 -7.14 7.20
N ASP A 45 14.67 -7.16 6.01
CA ASP A 45 15.93 -7.86 5.77
C ASP A 45 17.07 -7.05 6.37
N SER A 46 17.60 -7.51 7.51
CA SER A 46 18.67 -6.83 8.23
C SER A 46 20.01 -6.81 7.49
N SER A 47 20.17 -7.59 6.41
CA SER A 47 21.42 -7.65 5.63
C SER A 47 21.59 -6.47 4.66
N ASN A 48 20.49 -5.96 4.12
CA ASN A 48 20.45 -4.89 3.12
C ASN A 48 19.54 -3.72 3.51
N GLY A 49 18.71 -3.87 4.55
CA GLY A 49 17.76 -2.87 5.00
C GLY A 49 16.47 -2.80 4.18
N GLU A 50 16.21 -3.80 3.33
CA GLU A 50 14.99 -3.85 2.51
C GLU A 50 13.77 -4.21 3.35
N ILE A 51 12.62 -3.64 3.00
CA ILE A 51 11.33 -3.89 3.67
C ILE A 51 10.45 -4.64 2.68
N ILE A 52 9.88 -5.76 3.15
CA ILE A 52 9.06 -6.66 2.35
C ILE A 52 7.73 -6.92 3.07
N LEU A 53 6.61 -6.86 2.37
CA LEU A 53 5.32 -7.29 2.91
C LEU A 53 5.36 -8.79 3.15
N GLU A 54 4.75 -9.26 4.25
CA GLU A 54 4.67 -10.69 4.55
C GLU A 54 4.08 -11.50 3.38
N SER A 55 3.10 -10.94 2.66
CA SER A 55 2.50 -11.56 1.47
C SER A 55 3.45 -11.74 0.29
N SER A 56 4.51 -10.94 0.21
CA SER A 56 5.50 -10.97 -0.88
C SER A 56 6.83 -11.60 -0.46
N LEU A 57 6.93 -12.08 0.78
CA LEU A 57 8.15 -12.67 1.33
C LEU A 57 8.60 -13.92 0.55
N GLU A 58 7.66 -14.79 0.20
CA GLU A 58 7.99 -16.04 -0.50
C GLU A 58 8.65 -15.76 -1.85
N ASP A 59 8.03 -14.86 -2.64
CA ASP A 59 8.55 -14.41 -3.93
C ASP A 59 9.91 -13.72 -3.76
N TYR A 60 10.07 -12.87 -2.74
CA TYR A 60 11.36 -12.24 -2.43
C TYR A 60 12.46 -13.28 -2.17
N LEU A 61 12.17 -14.29 -1.35
CA LEU A 61 13.13 -15.32 -1.00
C LEU A 61 13.52 -16.16 -2.22
N LEU A 62 12.56 -16.51 -3.08
CA LEU A 62 12.79 -17.31 -4.28
C LEU A 62 13.52 -16.51 -5.37
N GLU A 63 12.96 -15.37 -5.78
CA GLU A 63 13.40 -14.62 -6.96
C GLU A 63 14.62 -13.74 -6.69
N VAL A 64 14.67 -13.10 -5.52
CA VAL A 64 15.72 -12.13 -5.19
C VAL A 64 16.87 -12.78 -4.44
N LYS A 65 16.56 -13.66 -3.47
CA LYS A 65 17.58 -14.30 -2.63
C LYS A 65 17.98 -15.70 -3.11
N GLY A 66 17.24 -16.31 -4.03
CA GLY A 66 17.58 -17.61 -4.62
C GLY A 66 17.36 -18.82 -3.69
N PHE A 67 16.46 -18.69 -2.71
CA PHE A 67 16.11 -19.79 -1.81
C PHE A 67 15.31 -20.87 -2.55
N GLN A 68 15.26 -22.07 -1.96
CA GLN A 68 14.45 -23.16 -2.47
C GLN A 68 13.67 -23.77 -1.31
N PHE A 69 12.35 -23.71 -1.37
CA PHE A 69 11.49 -24.41 -0.43
C PHE A 69 11.44 -25.90 -0.79
N LYS A 70 11.81 -26.76 0.17
CA LYS A 70 11.79 -28.21 0.02
C LYS A 70 11.10 -28.82 1.24
N ILE A 71 10.32 -29.86 1.00
CA ILE A 71 9.77 -30.72 2.06
C ILE A 71 10.80 -31.83 2.29
N ALA A 72 11.15 -32.08 3.55
CA ALA A 72 12.03 -33.19 3.90
C ALA A 72 11.24 -34.50 3.80
N ASP A 73 11.80 -35.47 3.07
CA ASP A 73 11.34 -36.86 2.98
C ASP A 73 12.13 -37.74 3.95
#